data_AF-A0A1U7NV31-F1
#
_entry.id   AF-A0A1U7NV31-F1
#
_cell.length_a   1.000
_cell.length_b   1.000
_cell.length_c   1.000
_cell.angle_alpha   90.00
_cell.angle_beta   90.00
_cell.angle_gamma   90.00
#
_symmetry.space_group_name_H-M   'P 1'
#
loop_
_entity.id
_entity.type
_entity.pdbx_description
1 polymer ?
#
loop_
_entity_poly.entity_id
_entity_poly.type
_entity_poly.pdbx_seq_one_letter_code
_entity_poly.pdbx_strand_id
1 'polypeptide(L)'
;MLPTLTGLSRSQRGALVEKTARTLAAAFEDSQNFKFWCWLIWQTLRAHDQGQDWSDDVAHLMARVLDDIRQYEQMGNRAQNYPAALVVNGLRNCGLLDALRQIAPTRVGKRPRAA
;
A
#
# COMPACT_ATOMS: atom_id res chain seq x y z
N MET A 1 -8.78 6.87 0.74
CA MET A 1 -7.47 6.56 1.39
C MET A 1 -6.39 6.25 0.35
N LEU A 2 -6.64 5.46 -0.72
CA LEU A 2 -5.72 5.31 -1.87
C LEU A 2 -6.22 6.05 -3.15
N PRO A 3 -7.50 5.96 -3.54
CA PRO A 3 -8.04 6.69 -4.71
C PRO A 3 -8.01 8.21 -4.57
N THR A 4 -7.96 8.71 -3.32
CA THR A 4 -7.79 10.14 -3.03
C THR A 4 -6.36 10.64 -3.23
N LEU A 5 -5.37 9.76 -3.31
CA LEU A 5 -3.96 10.12 -3.49
C LEU A 5 -3.58 10.32 -4.96
N THR A 6 -4.29 9.64 -5.87
CA THR A 6 -4.03 9.69 -7.32
C THR A 6 -4.36 11.07 -7.91
N GLY A 7 -5.31 11.79 -7.33
CA GLY A 7 -5.69 13.15 -7.73
C GLY A 7 -4.77 14.29 -7.25
N LEU A 8 -3.73 14.03 -6.44
CA LEU A 8 -2.90 15.08 -5.83
C LEU A 8 -1.64 15.45 -6.64
N SER A 9 -1.14 16.68 -6.44
CA SER A 9 0.10 17.15 -7.07
C SER A 9 1.35 16.40 -6.57
N ARG A 10 2.33 16.19 -7.46
CA ARG A 10 3.56 15.41 -7.20
C ARG A 10 4.36 15.84 -5.95
N SER A 11 4.35 17.12 -5.57
CA SER A 11 5.05 17.61 -4.37
C SER A 11 4.32 17.26 -3.07
N GLN A 12 2.99 17.13 -3.09
CA GLN A 12 2.18 16.79 -1.92
C GLN A 12 2.14 15.28 -1.65
N ARG A 13 2.38 14.46 -2.68
CA ARG A 13 2.32 12.99 -2.58
C ARG A 13 3.35 12.41 -1.61
N GLY A 14 4.57 12.96 -1.51
CA GLY A 14 5.61 12.39 -0.62
C GLY A 14 5.20 12.35 0.86
N ALA A 15 4.77 13.49 1.41
CA ALA A 15 4.32 13.58 2.80
C ALA A 15 3.03 12.77 3.04
N LEU A 16 2.14 12.71 2.05
CA LEU A 16 0.90 11.96 2.15
C LEU A 16 1.11 10.44 2.07
N VAL A 17 2.09 9.96 1.30
CA VAL A 17 2.47 8.54 1.24
C VAL A 17 2.93 8.07 2.61
N GLU A 18 3.82 8.82 3.28
CA GLU A 18 4.28 8.43 4.62
C GLU A 18 3.14 8.46 5.64
N LYS A 19 2.27 9.49 5.59
CA LYS A 19 1.11 9.58 6.47
C LYS A 19 0.18 8.38 6.27
N THR A 20 -0.17 8.06 5.02
CA THR A 20 -1.03 6.92 4.69
C THR A 20 -0.36 5.60 5.06
N ALA A 21 0.94 5.43 4.82
CA ALA A 21 1.68 4.24 5.22
C ALA A 21 1.68 4.05 6.74
N ARG A 22 1.81 5.12 7.52
CA ARG A 22 1.71 5.05 8.99
C ARG A 22 0.30 4.66 9.43
N THR A 23 -0.73 5.23 8.82
CA THR A 23 -2.13 4.87 9.10
C THR A 23 -2.40 3.40 8.78
N LEU A 24 -1.89 2.89 7.67
CA LEU A 24 -2.02 1.48 7.30
C LEU A 24 -1.25 0.58 8.25
N ALA A 25 0.02 0.88 8.52
CA ALA A 25 0.83 0.12 9.47
C ALA A 25 0.19 0.08 10.86
N ALA A 26 -0.45 1.16 11.31
CA ALA A 26 -1.20 1.18 12.56
C ALA A 26 -2.48 0.34 12.49
N ALA A 27 -3.25 0.43 11.39
CA ALA A 27 -4.48 -0.34 11.20
C ALA A 27 -4.24 -1.85 11.16
N PHE A 28 -3.09 -2.28 10.62
CA PHE A 28 -2.65 -3.67 10.60
C PHE A 28 -1.80 -4.07 11.82
N GLU A 29 -1.56 -3.17 12.77
CA GLU A 29 -0.61 -3.38 13.89
C GLU A 29 0.79 -3.84 13.43
N ASP A 30 1.19 -3.46 12.21
CA ASP A 30 2.38 -3.95 11.50
C ASP A 30 3.40 -2.82 11.25
N SER A 31 3.77 -2.12 12.32
CA SER A 31 4.71 -0.99 12.28
C SER A 31 6.13 -1.39 11.87
N GLN A 32 6.53 -2.65 12.13
CA GLN A 32 7.83 -3.19 11.74
C GLN A 32 8.01 -3.28 10.21
N ASN A 33 6.92 -3.44 9.45
CA ASN A 33 6.94 -3.51 7.99
C ASN A 33 6.60 -2.17 7.31
N PHE A 34 6.84 -1.04 7.99
CA PHE A 34 6.58 0.30 7.43
C PHE A 34 7.12 0.51 6.00
N LYS A 35 8.31 -0.01 5.70
CA LYS A 35 8.91 0.10 4.35
C LYS A 35 8.06 -0.59 3.28
N PHE A 36 7.43 -1.72 3.60
CA PHE A 36 6.53 -2.42 2.69
C PHE A 36 5.28 -1.57 2.41
N TRP A 37 4.67 -1.00 3.44
CA TRP A 37 3.49 -0.13 3.29
C TRP A 37 3.80 1.10 2.43
N CYS A 38 4.96 1.73 2.64
CA CYS A 38 5.44 2.81 1.77
C CYS A 38 5.64 2.34 0.33
N TRP A 39 6.29 1.19 0.13
CA TRP A 39 6.52 0.61 -1.20
C TRP A 39 5.21 0.36 -1.94
N LEU A 40 4.22 -0.25 -1.27
CA LEU A 40 2.94 -0.59 -1.87
C LEU A 40 2.22 0.67 -2.39
N ILE A 41 2.09 1.70 -1.55
CA ILE A 41 1.45 2.97 -1.94
C ILE A 41 2.23 3.63 -3.09
N TRP A 42 3.57 3.64 -3.03
CA TRP A 42 4.38 4.21 -4.10
C TRP A 42 4.17 3.50 -5.44
N GLN A 43 4.11 2.17 -5.45
CA GLN A 43 3.91 1.43 -6.69
C GLN A 43 2.49 1.60 -7.23
N THR A 44 1.47 1.61 -6.38
CA THR A 44 0.10 1.91 -6.79
C THR A 44 -0.02 3.29 -7.42
N LEU A 45 0.64 4.31 -6.85
CA LEU A 45 0.65 5.66 -7.43
C LEU A 45 1.40 5.74 -8.76
N ARG A 46 2.53 5.04 -8.88
CA ARG A 46 3.30 4.99 -10.13
C ARG A 46 2.56 4.24 -11.23
N ALA A 47 1.82 3.19 -10.89
CA ALA A 47 0.96 2.47 -11.82
C ALA A 47 -0.12 3.41 -12.36
N HIS A 48 -0.82 4.13 -11.46
CA HIS A 48 -1.83 5.11 -11.86
C HIS A 48 -1.25 6.19 -12.77
N ASP A 49 -0.08 6.76 -12.42
CA ASP A 49 0.61 7.75 -13.27
C ASP A 49 1.04 7.20 -14.64
N GLN A 50 1.16 5.88 -14.79
CA GLN A 50 1.48 5.18 -16.04
C GLN A 50 0.23 4.66 -16.77
N GLY A 51 -0.97 5.06 -16.32
CA GLY A 51 -2.24 4.69 -16.95
C GLY A 51 -2.81 3.34 -16.51
N GLN A 52 -2.24 2.71 -15.48
CA GLN A 52 -2.73 1.47 -14.89
C GLN A 52 -3.30 1.77 -13.51
N ASP A 53 -4.62 1.91 -13.41
CA ASP A 53 -5.27 2.19 -12.12
C ASP A 53 -5.64 0.88 -11.40
N TRP A 54 -4.79 0.46 -10.47
CA TRP A 54 -5.05 -0.65 -9.54
C TRP A 54 -5.36 -0.16 -8.13
N SER A 55 -5.64 1.13 -7.96
CA SER A 55 -5.80 1.72 -6.64
C SER A 55 -6.99 1.14 -5.88
N ASP A 56 -8.09 0.89 -6.59
CA ASP A 56 -9.28 0.25 -6.05
C ASP A 56 -9.07 -1.24 -5.76
N ASP A 57 -8.36 -1.96 -6.64
CA ASP A 57 -8.06 -3.38 -6.43
C ASP A 57 -7.17 -3.59 -5.20
N VAL A 58 -6.11 -2.78 -5.06
CA VAL A 58 -5.22 -2.82 -3.90
C VAL A 58 -5.99 -2.43 -2.63
N ALA A 59 -6.84 -1.39 -2.70
CA ALA A 59 -7.65 -0.98 -1.55
C ALA A 59 -8.64 -2.08 -1.10
N HIS A 60 -9.34 -2.72 -2.04
CA HIS A 60 -10.26 -3.83 -1.75
C HIS A 60 -9.52 -5.01 -1.13
N LEU A 61 -8.37 -5.37 -1.69
CA LEU A 61 -7.56 -6.47 -1.18
C LEU A 61 -7.12 -6.21 0.27
N MET A 62 -6.65 -5.00 0.54
CA MET A 62 -6.24 -4.62 1.89
C MET A 62 -7.41 -4.62 2.87
N ALA A 63 -8.58 -4.11 2.47
CA ALA A 63 -9.77 -4.14 3.31
C ALA A 63 -10.17 -5.57 3.68
N ARG A 64 -10.15 -6.48 2.70
CA ARG A 64 -10.42 -7.90 2.92
C ARG A 64 -9.44 -8.54 3.90
N VAL A 65 -8.13 -8.32 3.71
CA VAL A 65 -7.11 -8.88 4.62
C VAL A 65 -7.30 -8.36 6.05
N LEU A 66 -7.65 -7.08 6.20
CA LEU A 66 -7.91 -6.49 7.51
C LEU A 66 -9.14 -7.12 8.18
N ASP A 67 -10.22 -7.34 7.43
CA ASP A 67 -11.42 -7.98 7.94
C ASP A 67 -11.17 -9.45 8.31
N ASP A 68 -10.41 -10.19 7.50
CA ASP A 68 -10.01 -11.56 7.80
C ASP A 68 -9.21 -11.62 9.11
N ILE A 69 -8.21 -10.74 9.30
CA ILE A 69 -7.43 -10.66 10.55
C ILE A 69 -8.33 -10.41 11.76
N ARG A 70 -9.24 -9.44 11.66
CA ARG A 70 -10.18 -9.11 12.75
C ARG A 70 -11.10 -10.28 13.09
N GLN A 71 -11.57 -11.01 12.08
CA GLN A 71 -12.39 -12.21 12.30
C GLN A 71 -11.60 -13.31 13.01
N TYR A 72 -10.34 -13.56 12.61
CA TYR A 72 -9.50 -14.55 13.29
C TYR A 72 -9.22 -14.19 14.76
N GLU A 73 -9.00 -12.90 15.05
CA GLU A 73 -8.83 -12.40 16.42
C GLU A 73 -10.09 -12.61 17.27
N GLN A 74 -11.28 -12.33 16.73
CA GLN A 74 -12.55 -12.55 17.41
C GLN A 74 -12.81 -14.04 17.71
N MET A 75 -12.32 -14.93 16.86
CA MET A 75 -12.41 -16.39 17.06
C MET A 75 -11.38 -16.93 18.05
N GLY A 76 -10.62 -16.06 18.73
CA GLY A 76 -9.57 -16.45 19.68
C GLY A 76 -8.32 -17.03 19.01
N ASN A 77 -8.27 -17.02 17.67
CA ASN A 77 -7.16 -17.56 16.90
C ASN A 77 -6.17 -16.42 16.61
N ARG A 78 -5.52 -15.96 17.69
CA ARG A 78 -4.50 -14.90 17.65
C ARG A 78 -3.16 -15.40 17.10
N ALA A 79 -3.19 -16.40 16.21
CA ALA A 79 -2.00 -16.86 15.49
C ALA A 79 -1.32 -15.62 14.90
N GLN A 80 0.02 -15.60 14.95
CA GLN A 80 0.86 -14.50 14.49
C GLN A 80 0.53 -14.16 13.04
N ASN A 81 -0.48 -13.31 12.85
CA ASN A 81 -0.92 -12.86 11.55
C ASN A 81 0.16 -11.90 11.10
N TYR A 82 0.97 -12.32 10.12
CA TYR A 82 1.96 -11.46 9.48
C TYR A 82 1.23 -10.65 8.41
N PRO A 83 0.76 -9.42 8.69
CA PRO A 83 -0.26 -8.78 7.86
C PRO A 83 0.31 -8.38 6.50
N ALA A 84 1.54 -7.86 6.47
CA ALA A 84 2.28 -7.66 5.23
C ALA A 84 2.41 -8.95 4.40
N ALA A 85 2.63 -10.11 5.01
CA ALA A 85 2.73 -11.37 4.28
C ALA A 85 1.38 -11.81 3.69
N LEU A 86 0.27 -11.60 4.42
CA LEU A 86 -1.08 -11.85 3.92
C LEU A 86 -1.43 -10.93 2.74
N VAL A 87 -1.09 -9.64 2.83
CA VAL A 87 -1.26 -8.70 1.72
C VAL A 87 -0.39 -9.10 0.52
N VAL A 88 0.87 -9.47 0.74
CA VAL A 88 1.76 -9.97 -0.33
C VAL A 88 1.20 -11.24 -0.99
N ASN A 89 0.68 -12.18 -0.21
CA ASN A 89 0.04 -13.39 -0.74
C ASN A 89 -1.23 -13.06 -1.53
N GLY A 90 -2.06 -12.15 -1.03
CA GLY A 90 -3.23 -11.64 -1.77
C GLY A 90 -2.81 -11.05 -3.12
N LEU A 91 -1.85 -10.12 -3.11
CA LEU A 91 -1.34 -9.47 -4.32
C LEU A 91 -0.75 -10.48 -5.31
N ARG A 92 -0.08 -11.53 -4.82
CA ARG A 92 0.44 -12.61 -5.66
C ARG A 92 -0.70 -13.40 -6.30
N ASN A 93 -1.72 -13.76 -5.53
CA ASN A 93 -2.83 -14.60 -5.99
C ASN A 93 -3.69 -13.92 -7.06
N CYS A 94 -3.76 -12.59 -7.07
CA CYS A 94 -4.42 -11.82 -8.12
C CYS A 94 -3.48 -11.34 -9.24
N GLY A 95 -2.20 -11.75 -9.25
CA GLY A 95 -1.22 -11.35 -10.26
C GLY A 95 -0.73 -9.90 -10.17
N LEU A 96 -1.20 -9.12 -9.20
CA LEU A 96 -0.81 -7.72 -9.02
C LEU A 96 0.60 -7.55 -8.45
N LEU A 97 1.12 -8.52 -7.69
CA LEU A 97 2.44 -8.40 -7.07
C LEU A 97 3.55 -8.23 -8.10
N ASP A 98 3.56 -9.05 -9.14
CA ASP A 98 4.57 -8.99 -10.19
C ASP A 98 4.34 -7.78 -11.10
N ALA A 99 3.08 -7.43 -11.36
CA ALA A 99 2.72 -6.21 -12.08
C ALA A 99 3.24 -4.95 -11.36
N LEU A 100 3.01 -4.81 -10.06
CA LEU A 100 3.51 -3.72 -9.21
C LEU A 100 5.04 -3.66 -9.12
N ARG A 101 5.73 -4.81 -9.22
CA ARG A 101 7.20 -4.88 -9.25
C ARG A 101 7.79 -4.43 -10.57
N GLN A 102 7.08 -4.64 -11.67
CA GLN A 102 7.50 -4.24 -13.02
C GLN A 102 7.26 -2.76 -13.29
N ILE A 103 6.46 -2.08 -12.47
CA ILE A 103 6.25 -0.64 -12.57
C ILE A 103 7.60 0.08 -12.49
N ALA A 104 7.92 0.80 -13.56
CA ALA A 104 9.17 1.52 -13.66
C ALA A 104 9.29 2.48 -12.46
N PRO A 105 10.45 2.56 -11.78
CA PRO A 105 10.69 3.50 -10.70
C PRO A 105 10.85 4.91 -11.27
N THR A 106 9.76 5.44 -11.82
CA THR A 106 9.67 6.81 -12.29
C THR A 106 9.68 7.74 -11.09
N ARG A 107 10.38 8.88 -11.23
CA ARG A 107 10.42 9.91 -10.19
C ARG A 107 9.03 10.54 -10.07
N VAL A 108 8.36 10.24 -8.97
CA VAL A 108 7.03 10.76 -8.66
C VAL A 108 7.09 12.18 -8.05
N GLY A 109 8.27 12.83 -8.00
CA GLY A 109 8.47 14.16 -7.40
C GLY A 109 9.68 14.92 -7.96
N LYS A 110 9.66 16.26 -7.86
CA LYS A 110 10.82 17.11 -8.13
C LYS A 110 11.85 16.99 -7.00
N ARG A 111 13.14 16.97 -7.35
CA ARG A 111 14.26 17.04 -6.39
C ARG A 111 14.06 18.30 -5.53
N PRO A 112 14.16 18.25 -4.19
CA PRO A 112 14.17 19.46 -3.38
C PRO A 112 15.28 20.36 -3.92
N ARG A 113 14.95 21.63 -4.21
CA ARG A 113 15.98 22.63 -4.50
C ARG A 113 16.72 22.79 -3.17
N ALA A 114 18.01 22.41 -3.15
CA ALA A 114 18.85 22.68 -2.00
C ALA A 114 18.78 24.18 -1.73
N ALA A 115 18.31 24.54 -0.53
CA ALA A 115 18.43 25.88 0.01
C ALA A 115 19.81 26.02 0.65
#